data_AF-A0A843I0L3-F1
#
_entry.id   AF-A0A843I0L3-F1
#
_cell.length_a   1.000
_cell.length_b   1.000
_cell.length_c   1.000
_cell.angle_alpha   90.00
_cell.angle_beta   90.00
_cell.angle_gamma   90.00
#
_symmetry.space_group_name_H-M   'P 1'
#
loop_
_entity.id
_entity.type
_entity.pdbx_description
1 polymer ?
#
loop_
_entity_poly.entity_id
_entity_poly.type
_entity_poly.pdbx_seq_one_letter_code
_entity_poly.pdbx_strand_id
1 'polypeptide(L)' 'MVSEYNVVIIGAGPAGLFAGYELVNLANGKLKDKYKVLLLDKGLRA' A
#
# COMPACT_ATOMS: atom_id res chain seq x y z
N MET A 1 -4.55 1.19 20.74
CA MET A 1 -4.51 2.24 19.69
C MET A 1 -4.86 1.55 18.38
N VAL A 2 -6.00 1.86 17.76
CA VAL A 2 -6.43 1.22 16.51
C VAL A 2 -5.77 1.97 15.36
N SER A 3 -4.96 1.27 14.56
CA SER A 3 -4.34 1.84 13.37
C SER A 3 -5.30 1.73 12.19
N GLU A 4 -5.92 2.83 11.81
CA GLU A 4 -6.75 2.88 10.60
C GLU A 4 -5.88 3.11 9.35
N TYR A 5 -6.13 2.29 8.33
CA TYR A 5 -5.56 2.41 7.00
C TYR A 5 -6.66 2.77 6.02
N ASN A 6 -6.36 3.66 5.06
CA ASN A 6 -7.33 4.03 4.03
C ASN A 6 -7.48 2.93 2.98
N VAL A 7 -6.38 2.24 2.69
CA VAL A 7 -6.32 1.16 1.70
C VAL A 7 -5.46 0.03 2.25
N VAL A 8 -5.94 -1.20 2.10
CA VAL A 8 -5.19 -2.43 2.39
C VAL A 8 -5.07 -3.23 1.09
N ILE A 9 -3.84 -3.54 0.70
CA ILE A 9 -3.52 -4.35 -0.48
C ILE A 9 -3.06 -5.73 0.01
N ILE A 10 -3.73 -6.79 -0.46
CA ILE A 10 -3.37 -8.17 -0.16
C ILE A 10 -2.60 -8.77 -1.34
N GLY A 11 -1.31 -9.08 -1.11
CA GLY A 11 -0.34 -9.60 -2.06
C GLY A 11 0.67 -8.54 -2.53
N ALA A 12 1.96 -8.78 -2.25
CA ALA A 12 3.11 -7.99 -2.72
C ALA A 12 3.72 -8.51 -4.02
N GLY A 13 2.88 -9.12 -4.87
CA GLY A 13 3.27 -9.39 -6.26
C GLY A 13 3.43 -8.09 -7.06
N PRO A 14 3.82 -8.19 -8.35
CA PRO A 14 4.02 -7.02 -9.20
C PRO A 14 2.83 -6.06 -9.23
N ALA A 15 1.60 -6.60 -9.28
CA ALA A 15 0.38 -5.80 -9.29
C ALA A 15 0.14 -5.03 -7.98
N GLY A 16 0.36 -5.68 -6.83
CA GLY A 16 0.17 -5.04 -5.52
C GLY A 16 1.19 -3.96 -5.25
N LEU A 17 2.46 -4.19 -5.62
CA LEU A 17 3.52 -3.19 -5.53
C LEU A 17 3.26 -2.00 -6.45
N PHE A 18 2.85 -2.24 -7.70
CA PHE A 18 2.50 -1.17 -8.63
C PHE A 18 1.32 -0.34 -8.13
N ALA A 19 0.25 -0.99 -7.65
CA ALA A 19 -0.90 -0.29 -7.09
C ALA A 19 -0.51 0.56 -5.87
N GLY A 20 0.30 0.03 -4.96
CA GLY A 20 0.80 0.79 -3.80
C GLY A 20 1.65 2.00 -4.20
N TYR A 21 2.57 1.82 -5.17
CA TYR A 21 3.41 2.90 -5.68
C TYR A 21 2.57 4.02 -6.31
N GLU A 22 1.65 3.69 -7.22
CA GLU A 22 0.80 4.68 -7.89
C GLU A 22 -0.14 5.39 -6.89
N LEU A 23 -0.69 4.67 -5.92
CA LEU A 23 -1.57 5.25 -4.88
C LEU A 23 -0.87 6.30 -4.01
N VAL A 24 0.40 6.07 -3.67
CA VAL A 24 1.18 7.01 -2.85
C VAL A 24 1.69 8.19 -3.67
N ASN A 25 1.96 7.99 -4.97
CA ASN A 25 2.50 9.01 -5.87
C ASN A 25 1.44 9.77 -6.68
N LEU A 26 0.18 9.33 -6.62
CA LEU A 26 -0.98 10.03 -7.19
C LEU A 26 -0.99 11.51 -6.77
N ALA A 27 -1.37 12.37 -7.70
CA ALA A 27 -1.30 13.83 -7.58
C ALA A 27 0.12 14.38 -7.32
N ASN A 28 1.16 13.80 -7.95
CA ASN A 28 2.56 14.21 -7.80
C ASN A 28 3.05 14.17 -6.34
N GLY A 29 2.70 13.11 -5.60
CA GLY A 29 3.13 12.91 -4.21
C GLY A 29 2.39 13.78 -3.18
N LYS A 30 1.41 14.61 -3.57
CA LYS A 30 0.61 15.43 -2.65
C LYS A 30 -0.24 14.61 -1.66
N LEU A 31 -0.42 13.32 -1.93
CA LEU A 31 -1.25 12.42 -1.12
C LEU A 31 -0.43 11.53 -0.18
N LYS A 32 0.91 11.58 -0.26
CA LYS A 32 1.82 10.73 0.52
C LYS A 32 1.59 10.82 2.04
N ASP A 33 1.30 12.00 2.56
CA ASP A 33 1.08 12.20 4.00
C ASP A 33 -0.40 12.08 4.43
N LYS A 34 -1.31 11.91 3.45
CA LYS A 34 -2.76 11.82 3.68
C LYS A 34 -3.29 10.40 3.59
N TYR A 35 -2.63 9.54 2.83
CA TYR A 35 -3.09 8.17 2.56
C TYR A 35 -2.15 7.16 3.19
N LYS A 36 -2.67 6.41 4.15
CA LYS A 36 -1.99 5.27 4.75
C LYS A 36 -2.36 4.02 3.96
N VAL A 37 -1.40 3.50 3.19
CA VAL A 37 -1.54 2.25 2.42
C VAL A 37 -0.80 1.14 3.16
N LEU A 38 -1.51 0.06 3.49
CA LEU A 38 -0.91 -1.15 4.04
C LEU A 38 -0.80 -2.20 2.94
N LEU A 39 0.38 -2.80 2.81
CA LEU A 39 0.64 -3.89 1.88
C LEU A 39 0.98 -5.15 2.68
N LEU A 40 0.13 -6.17 2.58
CA LEU A 40 0.26 -7.43 3.30
C LEU A 40 0.58 -8.55 2.32
N ASP A 41 1.69 -9.25 2.54
CA ASP A 41 2.05 -10.43 1.76
C ASP A 41 2.29 -11.62 2.69
N LYS A 42 2.03 -12.82 2.17
CA LYS A 42 2.24 -14.07 2.91
C LYS A 42 3.72 -14.44 3.06
N GLY A 43 4.61 -13.76 2.34
CA GLY A 43 6.03 -14.08 2.26
C GLY A 43 6.30 -15.39 1.52
N LEU A 44 7.58 -15.79 1.51
CA LEU A 44 7.96 -17.14 1.13
C LEU A 44 7.51 -18.10 2.23
N ARG A 45 6.86 -19.20 1.85
CA ARG A 45 6.63 -20.32 2.79
C ARG A 45 8.02 -20.81 3.25
N ALA A 46 8.21 -20.90 4.56
CA ALA A 46 9.27 -21.72 5.14
C ALA A 46 9.01 -23.20 4.86
#